data_AF-A0A1L8D0J8-F1
#
_entry.id   AF-A0A1L8D0J8-F1
#
_cell.length_a   1.000
_cell.length_b   1.000
_cell.length_c   1.000
_cell.angle_alpha   90.00
_cell.angle_beta   90.00
_cell.angle_gamma   90.00
#
_symmetry.space_group_name_H-M   'P 1'
#
loop_
_entity.id
_entity.type
_entity.pdbx_description
1 polymer ?
#
loop_
_entity_poly.entity_id
_entity_poly.type
_entity_poly.pdbx_seq_one_letter_code
_entity_poly.pdbx_strand_id
1 'polypeptide(L)'
;RLRLVLEYMPDEELMRQLEKERNKGRDDYPVRAMWNSILAGIVYQHETIEKLRRELGRNGQLRFMCGFKGETVPPAWVYTRFLKKIINHAEEVDKIM
;
A
#
# COMPACT_ATOMS: atom_id res chain seq x y z
N ARG A 1 15.47 -5.24 3.84
CA ARG A 1 14.85 -4.33 4.83
C ARG A 1 13.33 -4.32 4.72
N LEU A 2 12.75 -4.02 3.54
CA LEU A 2 11.29 -4.02 3.34
C LEU A 2 10.61 -5.34 3.75
N ARG A 3 11.17 -6.51 3.38
CA ARG A 3 10.56 -7.81 3.71
C ARG A 3 10.26 -7.99 5.20
N LEU A 4 11.19 -7.60 6.07
CA LEU A 4 11.00 -7.70 7.53
C LEU A 4 9.86 -6.78 7.99
N VAL A 5 9.77 -5.57 7.43
CA VAL A 5 8.66 -4.65 7.72
C VAL A 5 7.34 -5.29 7.33
N LEU A 6 7.22 -5.83 6.12
CA LEU A 6 5.97 -6.46 5.66
C LEU A 6 5.59 -7.72 6.45
N GLU A 7 6.58 -8.46 6.95
CA GLU A 7 6.36 -9.73 7.68
C GLU A 7 5.96 -9.52 9.14
N TYR A 8 6.47 -8.47 9.78
CA TYR A 8 6.26 -8.20 11.20
C TYR A 8 5.32 -7.01 11.47
N MET A 9 4.78 -6.35 10.45
CA MET A 9 3.82 -5.25 10.64
C MET A 9 2.51 -5.80 11.25
N PRO A 10 2.03 -5.26 12.38
CA PRO A 10 0.78 -5.71 13.00
C PRO A 10 -0.46 -5.07 12.32
N ASP A 11 -0.52 -5.05 10.98
CA ASP A 11 -1.55 -4.35 10.21
C ASP A 11 -2.80 -5.19 9.84
N GLU A 12 -2.86 -6.45 10.29
CA GLU A 12 -3.90 -7.40 9.87
C GLU A 12 -5.32 -6.91 10.19
N GLU A 13 -5.53 -6.24 11.32
CA GLU A 13 -6.83 -5.67 11.68
C GLU A 13 -7.26 -4.59 10.68
N LEU A 14 -6.38 -3.62 10.43
CA LEU A 14 -6.59 -2.55 9.44
C LEU A 14 -6.84 -3.14 8.04
N MET A 15 -6.05 -4.14 7.63
CA MET A 15 -6.20 -4.78 6.32
C MET A 15 -7.58 -5.42 6.17
N ARG A 16 -8.05 -6.17 7.17
CA ARG A 16 -9.38 -6.80 7.14
C ARG A 16 -10.51 -5.77 7.07
N GLN A 17 -10.41 -4.67 7.81
CA GLN A 17 -11.40 -3.62 7.78
C GLN A 17 -11.49 -2.98 6.38
N LEU A 18 -10.35 -2.57 5.81
CA LEU A 18 -10.29 -1.97 4.48
C LEU A 18 -10.74 -2.93 3.36
N GLU A 19 -10.40 -4.22 3.47
CA GLU A 19 -10.85 -5.27 2.54
C GLU A 19 -12.37 -5.47 2.62
N LYS A 20 -12.94 -5.46 3.83
CA LYS A 20 -14.40 -5.55 4.05
C LYS A 20 -15.13 -4.35 3.46
N GLU A 21 -14.63 -3.14 3.66
CA GLU A 21 -15.19 -1.92 3.06
C GLU A 21 -15.13 -1.92 1.54
N ARG A 22 -14.06 -2.47 0.97
CA ARG A 22 -13.93 -2.57 -0.49
C ARG A 22 -15.05 -3.43 -1.09
N ASN A 23 -15.54 -4.42 -0.35
CA ASN A 23 -16.60 -5.33 -0.78
C ASN A 23 -16.25 -5.99 -2.14
N LYS A 24 -17.24 -6.33 -2.97
CA LYS A 24 -17.08 -7.05 -4.26
C LYS A 24 -16.69 -6.18 -5.46
N GLY A 25 -16.06 -5.02 -5.23
CA GLY A 25 -15.58 -4.15 -6.31
C GLY A 25 -14.41 -4.74 -7.10
N ARG A 26 -14.04 -4.08 -8.21
CA ARG A 26 -12.89 -4.44 -9.04
C ARG A 26 -11.59 -4.37 -8.23
N ASP A 27 -10.78 -5.43 -8.31
CA ASP A 27 -9.54 -5.61 -7.54
C ASP A 27 -8.28 -5.47 -8.41
N ASP A 28 -8.22 -4.39 -9.21
CA ASP A 28 -7.04 -4.12 -10.02
C ASP A 28 -5.82 -3.80 -9.14
N TYR A 29 -6.06 -3.24 -7.95
CA TYR A 29 -5.05 -2.86 -6.95
C TYR A 29 -5.46 -3.37 -5.57
N PRO A 30 -4.94 -4.54 -5.13
CA PRO A 30 -5.27 -5.11 -3.84
C PRO A 30 -4.95 -4.17 -2.67
N VAL A 31 -5.79 -4.19 -1.63
CA VAL A 31 -5.65 -3.32 -0.44
C VAL A 31 -4.27 -3.49 0.20
N ARG A 32 -3.88 -4.74 0.44
CA ARG A 32 -2.56 -5.08 0.99
C ARG A 32 -1.42 -4.62 0.07
N ALA A 33 -1.60 -4.70 -1.25
CA ALA A 33 -0.57 -4.24 -2.18
C ALA A 33 -0.38 -2.72 -2.14
N MET A 34 -1.48 -1.98 -2.03
CA MET A 34 -1.46 -0.53 -1.82
C MET A 34 -0.82 -0.16 -0.48
N TRP A 35 -1.16 -0.87 0.60
CA TRP A 35 -0.57 -0.63 1.92
C TRP A 35 0.94 -0.90 1.95
N ASN A 36 1.35 -2.06 1.44
CA ASN A 36 2.76 -2.46 1.35
C ASN A 36 3.59 -1.47 0.51
N SER A 37 2.99 -0.86 -0.52
CA SER A 37 3.68 0.15 -1.32
C SER A 37 3.88 1.47 -0.58
N ILE A 38 2.95 1.87 0.29
CA ILE A 38 3.14 3.00 1.20
C ILE A 38 4.26 2.70 2.20
N LEU A 39 4.26 1.52 2.81
CA LEU A 39 5.35 1.08 3.70
C LEU A 39 6.70 1.09 3.00
N ALA A 40 6.76 0.63 1.74
CA ALA A 40 7.96 0.72 0.91
C ALA A 40 8.39 2.18 0.69
N GLY A 41 7.44 3.08 0.44
CA GLY A 41 7.69 4.52 0.35
C GLY A 41 8.37 5.08 1.60
N ILE A 42 7.90 4.68 2.79
CA ILE A 42 8.50 5.09 4.07
C ILE A 42 9.90 4.48 4.23
N VAL A 43 10.06 3.18 4.03
CA VAL A 43 11.32 2.45 4.20
C VAL A 43 12.42 2.97 3.27
N TYR A 44 12.06 3.33 2.03
CA TYR A 44 12.98 3.88 1.03
C TYR A 44 12.99 5.42 0.99
N GLN A 45 12.29 6.07 1.93
CA GLN A 45 12.29 7.53 2.11
C GLN A 45 11.86 8.30 0.84
N HIS A 46 10.83 7.81 0.16
CA HIS A 46 10.22 8.54 -0.95
C HIS A 46 9.33 9.66 -0.42
N GLU A 47 9.75 10.90 -0.65
CA GLU A 47 9.06 12.11 -0.19
C GLU A 47 7.67 12.32 -0.82
N THR A 48 7.38 11.70 -1.97
CA THR A 48 6.10 11.88 -2.66
C THR A 48 5.60 10.59 -3.30
N ILE A 49 4.28 10.53 -3.53
CA ILE A 49 3.64 9.43 -4.25
C ILE A 49 4.16 9.31 -5.68
N GLU A 50 4.51 10.42 -6.34
CA GLU A 50 5.11 10.41 -7.68
C GLU A 50 6.48 9.74 -7.69
N LYS A 51 7.32 9.99 -6.67
CA LYS A 51 8.62 9.33 -6.51
C LYS A 51 8.42 7.82 -6.29
N LEU A 52 7.52 7.44 -5.38
CA LEU A 52 7.15 6.03 -5.15
C LEU A 52 6.64 5.34 -6.42
N ARG A 53 5.74 5.99 -7.17
CA ARG A 53 5.18 5.43 -8.42
C ARG A 53 6.25 5.25 -9.50
N ARG A 54 7.20 6.18 -9.63
CA ARG A 54 8.34 6.05 -10.55
C ARG A 54 9.21 4.86 -10.16
N GLU A 55 9.46 4.66 -8.87
CA GLU A 55 10.24 3.52 -8.39
C GLU A 55 9.52 2.19 -8.64
N LEU A 56 8.23 2.09 -8.31
CA LEU A 56 7.40 0.91 -8.60
C LEU A 56 7.33 0.59 -10.10
N GLY A 57 7.42 1.59 -10.96
CA GLY A 57 7.44 1.42 -12.41
C GLY A 57 8.77 0.86 -12.91
N ARG A 58 9.89 1.34 -12.35
CA ARG A 58 11.24 0.91 -12.72
C ARG A 58 11.64 -0.43 -12.10
N ASN A 59 11.13 -0.72 -10.91
CA ASN A 59 11.54 -1.85 -10.09
C ASN A 59 10.41 -2.89 -10.02
N GLY A 60 10.43 -3.84 -10.96
CA GLY A 60 9.46 -4.94 -11.01
C GLY A 60 9.49 -5.83 -9.77
N GLN A 61 10.67 -6.04 -9.18
CA GLN A 61 10.82 -6.81 -7.95
C GLN A 61 10.15 -6.12 -6.77
N LEU A 62 10.32 -4.80 -6.62
CA LEU A 62 9.64 -4.03 -5.58
C LEU A 62 8.12 -4.13 -5.74
N ARG A 63 7.63 -3.94 -6.96
CA ARG A 63 6.19 -4.04 -7.27
C ARG A 63 5.63 -5.42 -6.92
N PHE A 64 6.36 -6.48 -7.26
CA PHE A 64 6.01 -7.86 -6.90
C PHE A 64 6.03 -8.08 -5.39
N MET A 65 7.06 -7.59 -4.69
CA MET A 65 7.16 -7.68 -3.23
C MET A 65 6.01 -6.98 -2.51
N CYS A 66 5.52 -5.86 -3.03
CA CYS A 66 4.33 -5.21 -2.49
C CYS A 66 3.07 -6.08 -2.67
N GLY A 67 3.02 -6.94 -3.69
CA GLY A 67 1.88 -7.81 -3.98
C GLY A 67 0.99 -7.31 -5.13
N PHE A 68 1.47 -6.38 -5.95
CA PHE A 68 0.74 -5.97 -7.16
C PHE A 68 0.76 -7.08 -8.21
N LYS A 69 -0.39 -7.29 -8.86
CA LYS A 69 -0.56 -8.26 -9.93
C LYS A 69 -0.26 -7.58 -11.28
N GLY A 70 0.84 -7.98 -11.92
CA GLY A 70 1.22 -7.51 -13.25
C GLY A 70 2.14 -6.28 -13.27
N GLU A 71 2.19 -5.63 -14.43
CA GLU A 71 3.14 -4.53 -14.70
C GLU A 71 2.57 -3.14 -14.39
N THR A 72 1.26 -3.04 -14.19
CA THR A 72 0.58 -1.75 -14.02
C THR A 72 0.80 -1.18 -12.63
N VAL A 73 1.43 0.00 -12.58
CA VAL A 73 1.53 0.79 -11.34
C VAL A 73 0.21 1.54 -11.13
N PRO A 74 -0.36 1.54 -9.91
CA PRO A 74 -1.57 2.32 -9.64
C PRO A 74 -1.40 3.79 -10.02
N PRO A 75 -2.39 4.42 -10.68
CA PRO A 75 -2.35 5.83 -10.99
C PRO A 75 -2.44 6.70 -9.72
N ALA A 76 -2.02 7.97 -9.79
CA ALA A 76 -1.94 8.87 -8.62
C ALA A 76 -3.29 8.99 -7.88
N TRP A 77 -4.40 9.07 -8.62
CA TRP A 77 -5.72 9.20 -8.03
C TRP A 77 -6.15 7.97 -7.20
N VAL A 78 -5.61 6.78 -7.50
CA VAL A 78 -5.83 5.57 -6.67
C VAL A 78 -5.14 5.74 -5.33
N TYR A 79 -3.89 6.23 -5.31
CA TYR A 79 -3.20 6.57 -4.08
C TYR A 79 -3.92 7.65 -3.28
N THR A 80 -4.39 8.73 -3.92
CA THR A 80 -5.17 9.77 -3.23
C THR A 80 -6.41 9.20 -2.54
N ARG A 81 -7.16 8.33 -3.23
CA ARG A 81 -8.34 7.68 -2.63
C ARG A 81 -7.96 6.72 -1.51
N PHE A 82 -6.88 5.96 -1.68
CA PHE A 82 -6.40 5.02 -0.68
C PHE A 82 -5.93 5.74 0.59
N LEU A 83 -5.11 6.79 0.48
CA LEU A 83 -4.66 7.58 1.61
C LEU A 83 -5.82 8.22 2.38
N LYS A 84 -6.86 8.71 1.67
CA LYS A 84 -8.08 9.20 2.32
C LYS A 84 -8.76 8.12 3.16
N LYS A 85 -8.75 6.86 2.71
CA LYS A 85 -9.27 5.74 3.50
C LYS A 85 -8.40 5.48 4.73
N ILE A 86 -7.07 5.43 4.57
CA ILE A 86 -6.15 5.26 5.70
C ILE A 86 -6.37 6.33 6.77
N ILE A 87 -6.53 7.60 6.38
CA ILE A 87 -6.82 8.70 7.31
C ILE A 87 -8.14 8.51 8.05
N ASN A 88 -9.16 7.93 7.42
CA ASN A 88 -10.43 7.62 8.09
C ASN A 88 -10.31 6.46 9.10
N HIS A 89 -9.22 5.69 9.04
CA HIS A 89 -8.86 4.59 9.95
C HIS A 89 -7.65 4.98 10.81
N ALA A 90 -7.53 6.27 11.17
CA ALA A 90 -6.38 6.78 11.92
C ALA A 90 -6.17 6.06 13.25
N GLU A 91 -7.26 5.69 13.96
CA GLU A 91 -7.17 4.96 15.23
C GLU A 91 -6.53 3.58 15.07
N GLU A 92 -6.83 2.86 14.00
CA GLU A 92 -6.19 1.58 13.66
C GLU A 92 -4.73 1.78 13.26
N VAL A 93 -4.43 2.84 12.52
CA VAL A 93 -3.05 3.17 12.10
C VAL A 93 -2.18 3.50 13.32
N ASP A 94 -2.70 4.25 14.28
CA ASP A 94 -1.99 4.63 15.51
C ASP A 94 -1.68 3.42 16.40
N LYS A 95 -2.44 2.33 16.30
CA LYS A 95 -2.14 1.07 17.02
C LYS A 95 -0.97 0.28 16.40
N ILE A 96 -0.62 0.59 15.14
CA ILE A 96 0.42 -0.11 14.38
C ILE A 96 1.80 0.54 14.59
N MET A 97 1.83 1.87 14.79
CA MET A 97 3.05 2.69 14.93
C MET A 97 3.48 2.88 16.38
#